data_AF-A0A0K9P353-F1
#
_entry.id   AF-A0A0K9P353-F1
#
_cell.length_a   1.000
_cell.length_b   1.000
_cell.length_c   1.000
_cell.angle_alpha   90.00
_cell.angle_beta   90.00
_cell.angle_gamma   90.00
#
_symmetry.space_group_name_H-M   'P 1'
#
loop_
_entity.id
_entity.type
_entity.pdbx_description
1 polymer ?
#
loop_
_entity_poly.entity_id
_entity_poly.type
_entity_poly.pdbx_seq_one_letter_code
_entity_poly.pdbx_strand_id
1 'polypeptide(L)' 'MEGADFVSVYHPLINEKLVKTIHEGSKKVYAWTVDDESSMYRLLRQNIEVIITGKPAVLQGIMLKIQRECGKDY' A
#
# COMPACT_ATOMS: atom_id res chain seq x y z
N MET A 1 15.17 12.89 -7.32
CA MET A 1 14.89 12.31 -5.99
C MET A 1 16.13 11.61 -5.44
N GLU A 2 17.28 12.28 -5.56
CA GLU A 2 18.53 11.78 -4.98
C GLU A 2 18.47 11.97 -3.46
N GLY A 3 18.84 10.92 -2.72
CA GLY A 3 18.84 10.92 -1.25
C GLY A 3 17.52 10.57 -0.55
N ALA A 4 16.42 10.31 -1.28
CA ALA A 4 15.15 9.87 -0.66
C ALA A 4 14.96 8.35 -0.81
N ASP A 5 14.62 7.67 0.28
CA ASP A 5 14.36 6.22 0.31
C ASP A 5 12.92 5.84 -0.09
N PHE A 6 11.98 6.78 0.04
CA PHE A 6 10.57 6.56 -0.22
C PHE A 6 9.85 7.83 -0.66
N VAL A 7 8.63 7.66 -1.16
CA VAL A 7 7.71 8.73 -1.53
C VAL A 7 6.42 8.56 -0.76
N SER A 8 5.96 9.64 -0.12
CA SER A 8 4.67 9.67 0.56
C SER A 8 3.62 10.32 -0.34
N VAL A 9 2.58 9.59 -0.74
CA VAL A 9 1.62 9.98 -1.79
C VAL A 9 0.19 9.94 -1.26
N TYR A 10 -0.62 10.93 -1.68
CA TYR A 10 -2.06 10.93 -1.43
C TYR A 10 -2.72 9.74 -2.13
N HIS A 11 -3.39 8.88 -1.37
CA HIS A 11 -3.76 7.54 -1.81
C HIS A 11 -4.63 7.42 -3.09
N PRO A 12 -5.48 8.39 -3.48
CA PRO A 12 -6.22 8.32 -4.74
C PRO A 12 -5.35 8.53 -5.98
N LEU A 13 -4.17 9.14 -5.82
CA LEU A 13 -3.22 9.33 -6.93
C LEU A 13 -2.37 8.09 -7.19
N ILE A 14 -2.45 7.07 -6.32
CA ILE A 14 -1.66 5.87 -6.45
C ILE A 14 -2.33 4.88 -7.41
N ASN A 15 -1.59 4.49 -8.44
CA ASN A 15 -1.94 3.46 -9.39
C ASN A 15 -0.71 2.60 -9.71
N GLU A 16 -0.92 1.49 -10.42
CA GLU A 16 0.14 0.52 -10.73
C GLU A 16 1.32 1.14 -11.49
N LYS A 17 1.04 2.08 -12.40
CA LYS A 17 2.09 2.76 -13.17
C LYS A 17 3.00 3.57 -12.24
N LEU A 18 2.41 4.34 -11.32
CA LEU A 18 3.16 5.12 -10.34
C LEU A 18 4.01 4.21 -9.46
N VAL A 19 3.42 3.15 -8.91
CA VAL A 19 4.11 2.18 -8.05
C VAL A 19 5.29 1.57 -8.79
N LYS A 20 5.08 1.09 -10.02
CA LYS A 20 6.14 0.50 -10.85
C LYS A 20 7.30 1.48 -11.08
N THR A 21 7.01 2.71 -11.49
CA THR A 21 8.05 3.72 -11.74
C THR A 21 8.86 4.05 -10.48
N ILE A 22 8.22 4.10 -9.31
CA ILE A 22 8.93 4.35 -8.04
C ILE A 22 9.82 3.14 -7.68
N HIS A 23 9.32 1.91 -7.88
CA HIS A 23 10.07 0.68 -7.62
C HIS A 23 11.26 0.50 -8.57
N GLU A 24 11.15 0.89 -9.84
CA GLU A 24 12.27 0.91 -10.80
C GLU A 24 13.42 1.81 -10.30
N GLY A 25 13.09 2.86 -9.55
CA GLY A 25 14.06 3.72 -8.86
C GLY A 25 14.59 3.16 -7.53
N SER A 26 14.25 1.92 -7.17
CA SER A 26 14.56 1.28 -5.87
C SER A 26 14.05 2.07 -4.67
N LYS A 27 12.88 2.70 -4.79
CA LYS A 27 12.23 3.49 -3.73
C LYS A 27 10.92 2.84 -3.31
N LYS A 28 10.49 3.13 -2.08
CA LYS A 28 9.21 2.64 -1.53
C LYS A 28 8.08 3.65 -1.71
N VAL A 29 6.84 3.19 -1.70
CA VAL A 29 5.62 4.00 -1.75
C VAL A 29 4.89 3.96 -0.42
N TYR A 30 4.58 5.13 0.13
CA TYR A 30 3.85 5.28 1.39
C TYR A 30 2.54 6.00 1.07
N ALA A 31 1.40 5.42 1.41
CA ALA A 31 0.09 6.01 1.16
C ALA A 31 -0.42 6.75 2.41
N TRP A 32 -0.95 7.97 2.24
CA TRP A 32 -1.59 8.73 3.32
C TRP A 32 -2.85 9.47 2.87
N THR A 33 -3.77 9.82 3.77
CA THR A 33 -4.22 9.00 4.91
C THR A 33 -5.35 8.12 4.38
N VAL A 34 -5.26 6.81 4.57
CA VAL A 34 -6.24 5.86 4.01
C VAL A 34 -7.18 5.42 5.11
N ASP A 35 -8.44 5.83 5.05
CA ASP A 35 -9.44 5.52 6.08
C ASP A 35 -10.64 4.73 5.53
N ASP A 36 -10.63 4.38 4.25
CA ASP A 36 -11.62 3.49 3.62
C ASP A 36 -11.03 2.11 3.30
N GLU A 37 -11.83 1.07 3.55
CA GLU A 37 -11.40 -0.32 3.41
C GLU A 37 -11.08 -0.72 1.96
N SER A 38 -11.80 -0.15 0.99
CA SER A 38 -11.60 -0.47 -0.43
C SER A 38 -10.24 0.03 -0.92
N SER A 39 -9.83 1.24 -0.53
CA SER A 39 -8.48 1.74 -0.80
C SER A 39 -7.43 0.90 -0.06
N MET A 40 -7.62 0.56 1.22
CA MET A 40 -6.66 -0.30 1.94
C MET A 40 -6.43 -1.63 1.21
N TYR A 41 -7.52 -2.30 0.81
CA TYR A 41 -7.46 -3.58 0.10
C TYR A 41 -6.75 -3.44 -1.25
N ARG A 42 -7.12 -2.42 -2.04
CA ARG A 42 -6.51 -2.13 -3.35
C ARG A 42 -5.00 -1.89 -3.21
N LEU A 43 -4.59 -1.04 -2.28
CA LEU A 43 -3.19 -0.63 -2.11
C LEU A 43 -2.31 -1.80 -1.62
N LEU A 44 -2.82 -2.64 -0.71
CA LEU A 44 -2.13 -3.87 -0.29
C LEU A 44 -1.96 -4.85 -1.47
N ARG A 45 -2.96 -5.00 -2.33
CA ARG A 45 -2.88 -5.81 -3.56
C ARG A 45 -1.96 -5.21 -4.62
N GLN A 46 -1.75 -3.89 -4.61
CA GLN A 46 -0.80 -3.16 -5.46
C GLN A 46 0.64 -3.15 -4.93
N ASN A 47 0.93 -3.94 -3.88
CA ASN A 47 2.27 -4.10 -3.31
C ASN A 47 2.90 -2.79 -2.79
N ILE A 48 2.09 -1.95 -2.13
CA ILE A 48 2.56 -0.78 -1.40
C ILE A 48 3.17 -1.19 -0.06
N GLU A 49 4.28 -0.58 0.34
CA GLU A 49 4.97 -0.92 1.58
C GLU A 49 4.28 -0.41 2.85
N VAL A 50 3.73 0.81 2.81
CA VAL A 50 3.16 1.45 4.01
C VAL A 50 1.83 2.14 3.72
N ILE A 51 0.87 1.90 4.61
CA ILE A 51 -0.40 2.62 4.67
C ILE A 51 -0.45 3.40 5.99
N ILE A 52 -0.57 4.72 5.89
CA ILE A 52 -0.82 5.62 7.02
C ILE A 52 -2.34 5.77 7.17
N THR A 53 -2.87 5.46 8.34
CA THR A 53 -4.32 5.40 8.59
C THR A 53 -4.68 5.87 10.00
N GLY A 54 -5.86 6.49 10.14
CA GLY A 54 -6.51 6.71 11.43
C GLY A 54 -7.25 5.49 11.97
N LYS A 55 -7.36 4.40 11.18
CA LYS A 55 -8.10 3.17 11.50
C LYS A 55 -7.20 1.92 11.52
N PRO A 56 -6.18 1.85 12.40
CA PRO A 56 -5.20 0.76 12.40
C PRO A 56 -5.81 -0.64 12.63
N ALA A 57 -6.86 -0.76 13.45
CA ALA A 57 -7.53 -2.04 13.69
C ALA A 57 -8.24 -2.59 12.43
N VAL A 58 -8.81 -1.70 11.61
CA VAL A 58 -9.45 -2.06 10.34
C VAL A 58 -8.40 -2.55 9.35
N LEU A 59 -7.29 -1.81 9.22
CA LEU A 59 -6.17 -2.19 8.37
C LEU A 59 -5.60 -3.57 8.76
N GLN A 60 -5.40 -3.82 10.06
CA GLN A 60 -4.92 -5.11 10.55
C GLN A 60 -5.88 -6.26 10.20
N GLY A 61 -7.20 -6.06 10.32
CA GLY A 61 -8.20 -7.03 9.93
C GLY A 61 -8.13 -7.38 8.43
N ILE A 62 -7.93 -6.38 7.58
CA ILE A 62 -7.76 -6.57 6.13
C ILE A 62 -6.47 -7.33 5.82
N MET A 63 -5.35 -6.97 6.45
CA MET A 63 -4.06 -7.68 6.25
C MET A 63 -4.18 -9.16 6.57
N LEU A 64 -4.81 -9.52 7.70
CA LEU A 64 -5.05 -10.91 8.08
C LEU A 64 -5.97 -11.63 7.09
N LYS A 65 -6.97 -10.91 6.53
CA LYS A 65 -7.85 -11.47 5.50
C LYS A 65 -7.08 -11.79 4.22
N ILE A 66 -6.26 -10.86 3.73
CA ILE A 66 -5.43 -11.06 2.53
C ILE A 66 -4.41 -12.20 2.75
N GLN A 67 -3.76 -12.27 3.91
CA GLN A 67 -2.85 -13.38 4.24
C GLN A 67 -3.55 -14.74 4.17
N ARG A 68 -4.78 -14.85 4.69
CA ARG A 68 -5.58 -16.08 4.58
C ARG A 68 -6.05 -16.38 3.15
N GLU A 69 -6.20 -15.37 2.30
CA GLU A 69 -6.53 -15.57 0.88
C GLU A 69 -5.32 -16.14 0.13
N CYS A 70 -4.13 -15.53 0.27
CA CYS A 70 -2.93 -15.99 -0.42
C CYS A 70 -2.36 -17.31 0.14
N GLY A 71 -2.61 -17.61 1.41
CA GLY A 71 -2.17 -18.87 2.04
C GLY A 71 -3.04 -20.09 1.72
N LYS A 72 -4.14 -19.91 0.96
CA LYS A 72 -5.02 -21.01 0.50
C LYS A 72 -4.64 -21.58 -0.86
N ASP A 73 -3.62 -21.01 -1.51
CA ASP A 73 -3.15 -21.41 -2.84
C ASP A 73 -1.99 -22.43 -2.78
N TYR A 74 -1.80 -23.11 -1.63
CA TYR A 74 -0.76 -24.15 -1.42
C TYR A 74 -1.33 -25.43 -0.80
#